data_AF-A0A1F6BLY6-F1
#
_entry.id   AF-A0A1F6BLY6-F1
#
_cell.length_a   1.000
_cell.length_b   1.000
_cell.length_c   1.000
_cell.angle_alpha   90.00
_cell.angle_beta   90.00
_cell.angle_gamma   90.00
#
_symmetry.space_group_name_H-M   'P 1'
#
loop_
_entity.id
_entity.type
_entity.pdbx_description
1 polymer ?
#
loop_
_entity_poly.entity_id
_entity_poly.type
_entity_poly.pdbx_seq_one_letter_code
_entity_poly.pdbx_strand_id
1 'polypeptide(L)'
;MRLFLTILLLTVIVPIALADTHGTGVGVSLPDPLGGKDFITILKQVVNFLIAAAIPIAALMIIYGAYQIMFAGGDSEKVTSGKRTILYTVTALVIIVLAWSIISVIQNILGVSVPNQ
;
A
#
# COMPACT_ATOMS: atom_id res chain seq x y z
N MET A 1 5.82 19.68 -14.32
CA MET A 1 6.57 18.41 -14.28
C MET A 1 7.52 18.31 -13.07
N ARG A 2 8.35 19.32 -12.77
CA ARG A 2 9.31 19.28 -11.65
C ARG A 2 8.66 19.23 -10.25
N LEU A 3 7.58 19.97 -10.02
CA LEU A 3 6.84 20.00 -8.74
C LEU A 3 6.14 18.66 -8.42
N PHE A 4 5.67 17.96 -9.47
CA PHE A 4 4.96 16.68 -9.34
C PHE A 4 5.93 15.52 -9.03
N LEU A 5 7.13 15.56 -9.63
CA LEU A 5 8.18 14.58 -9.38
C LEU A 5 8.74 14.66 -7.96
N THR A 6 8.83 15.86 -7.37
CA THR A 6 9.27 16.02 -5.98
C THR A 6 8.21 15.54 -4.98
N ILE A 7 6.91 15.78 -5.23
CA ILE A 7 5.83 15.29 -4.36
C ILE A 7 5.75 13.74 -4.41
N LEU A 8 5.88 13.15 -5.59
CA LEU A 8 5.90 11.69 -5.76
C LEU A 8 7.13 11.06 -5.08
N LEU A 9 8.29 11.70 -5.17
CA LEU A 9 9.52 11.21 -4.53
C LEU A 9 9.46 11.36 -2.99
N LEU A 10 8.92 12.47 -2.49
CA LEU A 10 8.79 12.74 -1.05
C LEU A 10 7.80 11.78 -0.36
N THR A 11 6.64 11.52 -0.98
CA THR A 11 5.60 10.63 -0.44
C THR A 11 6.06 9.18 -0.34
N VAL A 12 6.99 8.77 -1.20
CA VAL A 12 7.60 7.44 -1.20
C VAL A 12 8.72 7.39 -0.15
N ILE A 13 9.56 8.42 -0.03
CA ILE A 13 10.73 8.38 0.87
C ILE A 13 10.36 8.51 2.35
N VAL A 14 9.35 9.31 2.72
CA VAL A 14 8.95 9.54 4.12
C VAL A 14 8.53 8.26 4.87
N PRO A 15 7.65 7.39 4.33
CA PRO A 15 7.31 6.13 5.00
C PRO A 15 8.48 5.15 5.09
N ILE A 16 9.46 5.21 4.18
CA ILE A 16 10.69 4.40 4.25
C ILE A 16 11.58 4.90 5.40
N ALA A 17 11.74 6.22 5.52
CA ALA A 17 12.62 6.84 6.52
C ALA A 17 12.08 6.72 7.96
N LEU A 18 10.76 6.62 8.14
CA LEU A 18 10.13 6.45 9.46
C LEU A 18 10.03 4.98 9.91
N ALA A 19 10.44 4.03 9.07
CA ALA A 19 10.31 2.63 9.39
C ALA A 19 11.55 2.00 10.06
N ASP A 20 12.62 2.78 10.27
CA ASP A 20 13.85 2.35 10.94
C ASP A 20 14.01 2.95 12.36
N THR A 21 12.95 2.96 13.17
CA THR A 21 13.08 3.14 14.63
C THR A 21 12.58 1.90 15.36
N HIS A 22 13.38 0.85 15.29
CA HIS A 22 13.35 -0.18 16.31
C HIS A 22 13.72 0.48 17.64
N GLY A 23 12.72 0.60 18.52
CA GLY A 23 12.86 1.24 19.82
C GLY A 23 14.01 0.65 20.62
N THR A 24 14.85 1.54 21.14
CA THR A 24 15.78 1.25 22.24
C THR A 24 14.96 0.98 23.50
N GLY A 25 14.58 -0.28 23.70
CA GLY A 25 14.03 -0.77 24.96
C GLY A 25 15.11 -1.56 25.70
N VAL A 26 15.73 -0.95 26.72
CA VAL A 26 16.53 -1.68 27.71
C VAL A 26 15.56 -2.49 28.57
N GLY A 27 15.40 -3.76 28.22
CA GLY A 27 14.71 -4.78 28.99
C GLY A 27 15.27 -6.12 28.55
N VAL A 28 15.77 -6.91 29.51
CA VAL A 28 16.45 -8.18 29.28
C VAL A 28 15.60 -9.08 28.37
N SER A 29 16.01 -9.22 27.11
CA SER A 29 15.36 -10.08 26.13
C SER A 29 16.09 -11.41 26.07
N LEU A 30 15.37 -12.49 26.39
CA LEU A 30 15.82 -13.84 26.11
C LEU A 30 15.95 -13.97 24.59
N PRO A 31 17.08 -14.45 24.05
CA PRO A 31 17.29 -14.54 22.61
C PRO A 31 16.27 -15.49 21.98
N ASP A 32 15.25 -14.90 21.35
CA ASP A 32 14.40 -15.62 20.42
C ASP A 32 15.27 -16.17 19.30
N PRO A 33 15.28 -17.50 19.05
CA PRO A 33 16.10 -18.13 18.01
C PRO A 33 15.68 -17.76 16.57
N LEU A 34 14.78 -16.79 16.41
CA LEU A 34 14.25 -16.26 15.15
C LEU A 34 14.57 -14.77 14.91
N GLY A 35 15.51 -14.18 15.68
CA GLY A 35 16.26 -13.00 15.23
C GLY A 35 15.42 -11.75 14.90
N GLY A 36 14.61 -11.27 15.86
CA GLY A 36 14.29 -9.84 16.05
C GLY A 36 13.73 -9.03 14.88
N LYS A 37 13.25 -9.67 13.81
CA LYS A 37 12.67 -9.02 12.64
C LYS A 37 11.59 -9.94 12.09
N ASP A 38 10.43 -9.94 12.75
CA ASP A 38 9.27 -10.71 12.30
C ASP A 38 9.06 -10.48 10.81
N PHE A 39 9.06 -11.56 10.03
CA PHE A 39 8.68 -11.54 8.62
C PHE A 39 7.36 -10.78 8.41
N ILE A 40 6.46 -10.87 9.39
CA ILE A 40 5.18 -10.15 9.44
C ILE A 40 5.36 -8.64 9.55
N THR A 41 6.32 -8.14 10.33
CA THR A 41 6.59 -6.70 10.49
C THR A 41 7.16 -6.11 9.21
N ILE A 42 8.12 -6.80 8.58
CA ILE A 42 8.66 -6.40 7.27
C ILE A 42 7.55 -6.41 6.22
N LEU A 43 6.71 -7.45 6.21
CA LEU A 43 5.59 -7.56 5.28
C LEU A 43 4.58 -6.43 5.47
N LYS A 44 4.22 -6.09 6.72
CA LYS A 44 3.34 -4.96 7.03
C LYS A 44 3.90 -3.62 6.54
N GLN A 45 5.19 -3.39 6.75
CA GLN A 45 5.87 -2.18 6.30
C GLN A 45 5.86 -2.06 4.76
N VAL A 46 6.17 -3.16 4.05
CA VAL A 46 6.12 -3.21 2.59
C VAL A 46 4.70 -2.97 2.08
N VAL A 47 3.68 -3.58 2.69
CA VAL A 47 2.29 -3.39 2.30
C VAL A 47 1.84 -1.95 2.57
N ASN A 48 2.15 -1.38 3.73
CA ASN A 48 1.79 0.00 4.04
C ASN A 48 2.43 1.00 3.07
N PHE A 49 3.69 0.76 2.71
CA PHE A 49 4.39 1.53 1.69
C PHE A 49 3.74 1.42 0.30
N LEU A 50 3.39 0.20 -0.13
CA LEU A 50 2.67 -0.04 -1.38
C LEU A 50 1.35 0.71 -1.43
N ILE A 51 0.61 0.76 -0.32
CA ILE A 51 -0.68 1.45 -0.24
C ILE A 51 -0.50 2.97 -0.29
N ALA A 52 0.46 3.50 0.47
CA ALA A 52 0.80 4.91 0.45
C ALA A 52 1.15 5.40 -0.97
N ALA A 53 1.82 4.57 -1.76
CA ALA A 53 2.09 4.85 -3.18
C ALA A 53 0.88 4.57 -4.09
N ALA A 54 0.07 3.55 -3.82
CA ALA A 54 -1.05 3.16 -4.65
C ALA A 54 -2.20 4.16 -4.67
N ILE A 55 -2.50 4.83 -3.53
CA ILE A 55 -3.60 5.81 -3.46
C ILE A 55 -3.44 6.97 -4.46
N PRO A 56 -2.30 7.71 -4.51
CA PRO A 56 -2.14 8.79 -5.48
C PRO A 56 -2.13 8.27 -6.93
N ILE A 57 -1.57 7.09 -7.19
CA ILE A 57 -1.56 6.47 -8.52
C ILE A 57 -2.99 6.11 -8.97
N ALA A 58 -3.78 5.52 -8.07
CA ALA A 58 -5.17 5.17 -8.33
C ALA A 58 -6.01 6.40 -8.68
N ALA A 59 -5.83 7.51 -7.94
CA ALA A 59 -6.50 8.77 -8.25
C ALA A 59 -6.19 9.27 -9.68
N LEU A 60 -4.93 9.18 -10.12
CA LEU A 60 -4.53 9.57 -11.47
C LEU A 60 -5.11 8.67 -12.56
N MET A 61 -5.13 7.36 -12.33
CA MET A 61 -5.73 6.38 -13.25
C MET A 61 -7.24 6.60 -13.41
N ILE A 62 -7.93 6.94 -12.33
CA ILE A 62 -9.36 7.28 -12.36
C ILE A 62 -9.59 8.55 -13.19
N ILE A 63 -8.78 9.60 -12.97
CA ILE A 63 -8.87 10.85 -13.73
C ILE A 63 -8.62 10.58 -15.22
N TYR A 64 -7.62 9.77 -15.55
CA TYR A 64 -7.30 9.40 -16.93
C TYR A 64 -8.45 8.62 -17.60
N GLY A 65 -8.98 7.61 -16.91
CA GLY A 65 -10.12 6.83 -17.39
C GLY A 65 -11.39 7.68 -17.56
N ALA A 66 -11.64 8.61 -16.65
CA ALA A 66 -12.75 9.55 -16.72
C ALA A 66 -12.61 10.51 -17.90
N TYR A 67 -11.41 11.07 -18.11
CA TYR A 67 -11.11 11.92 -19.26
C TYR A 67 -11.34 11.17 -20.57
N GLN A 68 -10.88 9.93 -20.67
CA GLN A 68 -11.05 9.12 -21.88
C GLN A 68 -12.52 8.83 -22.20
N ILE A 69 -13.38 8.66 -21.19
CA ILE A 69 -14.83 8.48 -21.38
C ILE A 69 -15.49 9.80 -21.80
N MET A 70 -15.14 10.92 -21.15
CA MET A 70 -15.74 12.23 -21.43
C MET A 70 -15.40 12.73 -22.84
N PHE A 71 -14.18 12.48 -23.31
CA PHE A 71 -13.71 12.89 -24.63
C PHE A 71 -13.89 11.80 -25.71
N ALA A 72 -14.62 10.72 -25.42
CA ALA A 72 -14.81 9.64 -26.37
C ALA A 72 -15.65 10.04 -27.60
N GLY A 73 -16.46 11.11 -27.51
CA GLY A 73 -17.14 11.69 -28.69
C GLY A 73 -18.08 10.74 -29.45
N GLY A 74 -18.54 9.65 -28.82
CA GLY A 74 -19.37 8.61 -29.45
C GLY A 74 -18.61 7.34 -29.86
N ASP A 75 -17.28 7.32 -29.72
CA ASP A 75 -16.46 6.13 -29.94
C ASP A 75 -16.63 5.14 -28.77
N SER A 76 -17.33 4.04 -29.05
CA SER A 76 -17.61 2.98 -28.07
C SER A 76 -16.36 2.30 -27.51
N GLU A 77 -15.26 2.30 -28.26
CA GLU A 77 -14.01 1.65 -27.86
C GLU A 77 -13.32 2.48 -26.78
N LYS A 78 -13.29 3.81 -26.94
CA LYS A 78 -12.74 4.73 -25.93
C LYS A 78 -13.55 4.74 -24.64
N VAL A 79 -14.87 4.68 -24.74
CA VAL A 79 -15.75 4.55 -23.56
C VAL A 79 -15.48 3.24 -22.83
N THR A 80 -15.37 2.13 -23.57
CA THR A 80 -15.14 0.80 -22.99
C THR A 80 -13.76 0.70 -22.34
N SER A 81 -12.73 1.24 -22.99
CA SER A 81 -11.37 1.28 -22.48
C SER A 81 -11.28 2.10 -21.18
N GLY A 82 -11.85 3.31 -21.14
CA GLY A 82 -11.87 4.11 -19.92
C GLY A 82 -12.64 3.45 -18.77
N LYS A 83 -13.76 2.77 -19.06
CA LYS A 83 -14.50 1.98 -18.05
C LYS A 83 -13.66 0.84 -17.49
N ARG A 84 -12.94 0.11 -18.35
CA ARG A 84 -12.04 -0.97 -17.92
C ARG A 84 -10.92 -0.45 -17.03
N THR A 85 -10.32 0.69 -17.37
CA THR A 85 -9.29 1.33 -16.54
C THR A 85 -9.82 1.65 -15.15
N ILE A 86 -11.03 2.22 -15.05
CA ILE A 86 -11.66 2.51 -13.75
C ILE A 86 -11.95 1.20 -13.00
N LEU A 87 -12.52 0.20 -13.65
CA LEU A 87 -12.83 -1.09 -13.03
C LEU A 87 -11.58 -1.79 -12.48
N TYR A 88 -10.48 -1.81 -13.23
CA TYR A 88 -9.22 -2.38 -12.76
C TYR A 88 -8.64 -1.58 -11.59
N THR A 89 -8.76 -0.25 -11.63
CA THR A 89 -8.31 0.62 -10.53
C THR A 89 -9.09 0.33 -9.25
N VAL A 90 -10.41 0.22 -9.34
CA VAL A 90 -11.28 -0.13 -8.20
C VAL A 90 -10.97 -1.54 -7.69
N THR A 91 -10.77 -2.50 -8.59
CA THR A 91 -10.43 -3.88 -8.23
C THR A 91 -9.11 -3.95 -7.46
N ALA A 92 -8.08 -3.21 -7.89
CA ALA A 92 -6.81 -3.14 -7.18
C ALA A 92 -6.96 -2.56 -5.77
N LEU A 93 -7.80 -1.53 -5.61
CA LEU A 93 -8.09 -0.91 -4.33
C LEU A 93 -8.78 -1.89 -3.36
N VAL A 94 -9.70 -2.71 -3.88
CA VAL A 94 -10.36 -3.78 -3.10
C VAL A 94 -9.36 -4.83 -2.65
N ILE A 95 -8.47 -5.30 -3.55
CA ILE A 95 -7.44 -6.30 -3.22
C ILE A 95 -6.51 -5.80 -2.10
N ILE A 96 -6.15 -4.52 -2.15
CA ILE A 96 -5.33 -3.87 -1.13
C ILE A 96 -5.98 -3.94 0.26
N VAL A 97 -7.27 -3.64 0.35
CA VAL A 97 -8.03 -3.72 1.62
C VAL A 97 -8.10 -5.17 2.11
N LEU A 98 -8.29 -6.13 1.21
CA LEU A 98 -8.32 -7.56 1.55
C LEU A 98 -6.96 -8.07 2.05
N ALA A 99 -5.84 -7.54 1.54
CA ALA A 99 -4.51 -7.93 1.99
C ALA A 99 -4.30 -7.69 3.49
N TRP A 100 -4.89 -6.62 4.05
CA TRP A 100 -4.82 -6.33 5.49
C TRP A 100 -5.51 -7.40 6.33
N SER A 101 -6.67 -7.88 5.87
CA SER A 101 -7.41 -8.94 6.53
C SER A 101 -6.59 -10.23 6.62
N ILE A 102 -5.87 -10.57 5.55
CA ILE A 102 -5.05 -11.79 5.50
C ILE A 102 -3.88 -11.68 6.49
N ILE A 103 -3.22 -10.53 6.57
CA ILE A 103 -2.13 -10.30 7.52
C ILE A 103 -2.62 -10.46 8.96
N SER A 104 -3.76 -9.88 9.31
CA SER A 104 -4.36 -10.03 10.64
C SER A 104 -4.72 -11.49 10.97
N VAL A 105 -5.24 -12.25 10.01
CA VAL A 105 -5.55 -13.68 10.21
C VAL A 105 -4.26 -14.48 10.44
N ILE A 106 -3.21 -14.25 9.66
CA ILE A 106 -1.92 -14.91 9.84
C ILE A 106 -1.32 -14.59 11.21
N GLN A 107 -1.44 -13.34 11.68
CA GLN A 107 -0.99 -12.95 13.02
C GLN A 107 -1.72 -13.69 14.14
N ASN A 108 -3.05 -13.83 14.01
CA ASN A 108 -3.85 -14.55 15.00
C ASN A 108 -3.54 -16.05 15.00
N ILE A 109 -3.26 -16.65 13.84
CA ILE A 109 -2.96 -18.10 13.71
C ILE A 109 -1.55 -18.42 14.18
N LEU A 110 -0.56 -17.57 13.88
CA LEU A 110 0.84 -17.79 14.29
C LEU A 110 1.10 -17.47 15.77
N GLY A 111 0.07 -17.10 16.56
CA GLY A 111 0.21 -16.91 18.00
C GLY A 111 1.16 -15.77 18.37
N VAL A 112 1.42 -14.83 17.46
CA VAL A 112 2.13 -13.58 17.79
C VAL A 112 1.17 -12.74 18.63
N SER A 113 1.07 -13.10 19.91
CA SER A 113 0.58 -12.21 20.95
C SER A 113 1.49 -11.01 20.91
N VAL A 114 1.05 -9.93 20.29
CA VAL A 114 1.59 -8.60 20.57
C VAL A 114 1.32 -8.40 22.06
N PRO A 115 2.33 -8.45 22.95
CA PRO A 115 2.11 -8.01 24.31
C PRO A 115 1.63 -6.56 24.19
N ASN A 116 0.48 -6.29 24.78
CA ASN A 116 -0.01 -4.94 24.98
C ASN A 116 1.02 -4.15 25.81
N GLN A 117 1.95 -3.47 25.16
CA GLN A 117 2.59 -2.29 25.70
C GLN A 117 2.58 -1.22 24.61
#